data_AF-A0A919ENR5-F1
#
_entry.id   AF-A0A919ENR5-F1
#
_cell.length_a   1.000
_cell.length_b   1.000
_cell.length_c   1.000
_cell.angle_alpha   90.00
_cell.angle_beta   90.00
_cell.angle_gamma   90.00
#
_symmetry.space_group_name_H-M   'P 1'
#
loop_
_entity.id
_entity.type
_entity.pdbx_description
1 polymer ?
#
loop_
_entity_poly.entity_id
_entity_poly.type
_entity_poly.pdbx_seq_one_letter_code
_entity_poly.pdbx_strand_id
1 'polypeptide(L)'
;MRPEVQTFVAAGPLPDWDADEEEIDRRVNQLEAISAPVTADEAHALATCFGPADCYGVAWSLLHLIETSPGPVPPVTLPGADATEWHHTLWNRWGNR
;
A
#
# COMPACT_ATOMS: atom_id res chain seq x y z
N MET A 1 4.70 -7.22 14.42
CA MET A 1 3.86 -7.14 13.21
C MET A 1 2.71 -8.13 13.36
N ARG A 2 1.47 -7.68 13.17
CA ARG A 2 0.28 -8.53 13.30
C ARG A 2 0.18 -9.58 12.18
N PRO A 3 -0.46 -10.76 12.42
CA PRO A 3 -0.58 -11.82 11.42
C PRO A 3 -1.27 -11.38 10.12
N GLU A 4 -2.25 -10.49 10.21
CA GLU A 4 -3.01 -9.99 9.05
C GLU A 4 -2.10 -9.13 8.16
N VAL A 5 -1.25 -8.29 8.77
CA VAL A 5 -0.24 -7.50 8.05
C VAL A 5 0.78 -8.41 7.39
N GLN A 6 1.29 -9.42 8.10
CA GLN A 6 2.23 -10.39 7.53
C GLN A 6 1.61 -11.14 6.35
N THR A 7 0.35 -11.51 6.45
CA THR A 7 -0.39 -12.21 5.38
C THR A 7 -0.53 -11.32 4.15
N PHE A 8 -0.88 -10.05 4.34
CA PHE A 8 -0.99 -9.09 3.24
C PHE A 8 0.34 -8.84 2.54
N VAL A 9 1.43 -8.68 3.31
CA VAL A 9 2.79 -8.49 2.78
C VAL A 9 3.30 -9.74 2.07
N ALA A 10 3.03 -10.93 2.60
CA ALA A 10 3.42 -12.20 2.00
C ALA A 10 2.72 -12.48 0.66
N ALA A 11 1.54 -11.89 0.44
CA ALA A 11 0.84 -11.97 -0.84
C ALA A 11 1.50 -11.09 -1.95
N GLY A 12 2.49 -10.27 -1.60
CA GLY A 12 3.30 -9.52 -2.57
C GLY A 12 2.71 -8.17 -2.98
N PRO A 13 3.09 -7.64 -4.16
CA PRO A 13 2.58 -6.38 -4.68
C PRO A 13 1.06 -6.41 -4.92
N LEU A 14 0.43 -5.24 -4.96
CA LEU A 14 -0.98 -5.12 -5.32
C LEU A 14 -1.22 -5.56 -6.77
N PRO A 15 -2.42 -6.09 -7.07
CA PRO A 15 -2.80 -6.43 -8.43
C PRO A 15 -2.90 -5.18 -9.31
N ASP A 16 -2.65 -5.37 -10.61
CA ASP A 16 -2.86 -4.36 -11.66
C ASP A 16 -4.37 -4.17 -11.94
N TRP A 17 -4.75 -3.15 -12.71
CA TRP A 17 -6.13 -2.85 -13.08
C TRP A 17 -6.81 -3.95 -13.92
N ASP A 18 -6.05 -4.85 -14.52
CA ASP A 18 -6.55 -5.97 -15.35
C ASP A 18 -6.68 -7.30 -14.58
N ALA A 19 -6.40 -7.30 -13.27
CA ALA A 19 -6.57 -8.47 -12.42
C ALA A 19 -8.03 -8.92 -12.35
N ASP A 20 -8.23 -10.22 -12.14
CA ASP A 20 -9.57 -10.76 -11.95
C ASP A 20 -10.22 -10.27 -10.65
N GLU A 21 -11.56 -10.30 -10.64
CA GLU A 21 -12.37 -9.82 -9.52
C GLU A 21 -12.08 -10.63 -8.24
N GLU A 22 -11.79 -11.93 -8.36
CA GLU A 22 -11.46 -12.79 -7.23
C GLU A 22 -10.15 -12.36 -6.54
N GLU A 23 -9.13 -11.96 -7.31
CA GLU A 23 -7.88 -11.42 -6.78
C GLU A 23 -8.11 -10.07 -6.11
N ILE A 24 -8.89 -9.18 -6.74
CA ILE A 24 -9.22 -7.88 -6.16
C ILE A 24 -9.95 -8.06 -4.82
N ASP A 25 -10.99 -8.90 -4.78
CA ASP A 25 -11.75 -9.21 -3.57
C ASP A 25 -10.87 -9.83 -2.49
N ARG A 26 -9.98 -10.74 -2.86
CA ARG A 26 -9.01 -11.33 -1.91
C ARG A 26 -8.16 -10.24 -1.26
N ARG A 27 -7.68 -9.27 -2.04
CA ARG A 27 -6.80 -8.19 -1.54
C ARG A 27 -7.56 -7.18 -0.69
N VAL A 28 -8.80 -6.86 -1.06
CA VAL A 28 -9.71 -6.03 -0.24
C VAL A 28 -9.98 -6.69 1.11
N ASN A 29 -10.34 -7.98 1.12
CA ASN A 29 -10.61 -8.72 2.36
C ASN A 29 -9.38 -8.77 3.29
N GLN A 30 -8.17 -8.92 2.73
CA GLN A 30 -6.93 -8.87 3.52
C GLN A 30 -6.69 -7.48 4.13
N LEU A 31 -6.98 -6.40 3.41
CA LEU A 31 -6.86 -5.04 3.93
C LEU A 31 -7.86 -4.77 5.05
N GLU A 32 -9.11 -5.15 4.87
CA GLU A 32 -10.17 -4.95 5.86
C GLU A 32 -9.92 -5.72 7.17
N ALA A 33 -9.19 -6.83 7.10
CA ALA A 33 -8.75 -7.57 8.29
C ALA A 33 -7.71 -6.81 9.12
N ILE A 34 -6.97 -5.86 8.54
CA ILE A 34 -5.96 -5.09 9.26
C ILE A 34 -6.63 -3.91 9.98
N SER A 35 -6.74 -4.00 11.30
CA SER A 35 -7.31 -2.90 12.09
C SER A 35 -6.37 -1.68 12.13
N ALA A 36 -6.93 -0.47 12.07
CA ALA A 36 -6.21 0.76 12.35
C ALA A 36 -6.17 1.07 13.87
N PRO A 37 -5.19 1.84 14.36
CA PRO A 37 -4.01 2.32 13.63
C PRO A 37 -2.97 1.20 13.41
N VAL A 38 -2.23 1.27 12.31
CA VAL A 38 -1.04 0.42 12.12
C VAL A 38 0.16 0.98 12.89
N THR A 39 1.14 0.14 13.21
CA THR A 39 2.41 0.63 13.78
C THR A 39 3.33 1.19 12.69
N ALA A 40 4.37 1.93 13.07
CA ALA A 40 5.37 2.40 12.11
C ALA A 40 6.04 1.25 11.33
N ASP A 41 6.37 0.15 12.01
CA ASP A 41 6.95 -1.03 11.35
C ASP A 41 5.97 -1.67 10.36
N GLU A 42 4.68 -1.70 10.71
CA GLU A 42 3.62 -2.20 9.83
C GLU A 42 3.42 -1.29 8.63
N ALA A 43 3.41 0.02 8.83
CA ALA A 43 3.35 1.01 7.76
C ALA A 43 4.50 0.84 6.76
N HIS A 44 5.73 0.64 7.24
CA HIS A 44 6.89 0.41 6.36
C HIS A 44 6.76 -0.89 5.57
N ALA A 45 6.31 -1.98 6.19
CA ALA A 45 6.10 -3.25 5.50
C ALA A 45 4.96 -3.18 4.47
N LEU A 46 3.87 -2.50 4.82
CA LEU A 46 2.73 -2.28 3.93
C LEU A 46 3.11 -1.41 2.71
N ALA A 47 3.98 -0.42 2.91
CA ALA A 47 4.46 0.43 1.81
C ALA A 47 5.26 -0.33 0.74
N THR A 48 5.81 -1.52 1.04
CA THR A 48 6.48 -2.35 0.02
C THR A 48 5.52 -3.11 -0.87
N CYS A 49 4.20 -3.06 -0.60
CA CYS A 49 3.18 -3.78 -1.36
C CYS A 49 2.66 -2.96 -2.54
N PHE A 50 3.07 -1.70 -2.71
CA PHE A 50 2.77 -0.97 -3.94
C PHE A 50 3.58 -1.54 -5.12
N GLY A 51 2.90 -1.80 -6.22
CA GLY A 51 3.43 -2.26 -7.49
C GLY A 51 3.35 -1.19 -8.59
N PRO A 52 3.90 -1.48 -9.78
CA PRO A 52 4.06 -0.53 -10.88
C PRO A 52 2.74 0.04 -11.40
N ALA A 53 1.65 -0.72 -11.38
CA ALA A 53 0.38 -0.36 -12.03
C ALA A 53 -0.83 -0.69 -11.14
N ASP A 54 -0.72 -0.48 -9.84
CA ASP A 54 -1.73 -0.95 -8.90
C ASP A 54 -3.16 -0.50 -9.18
N CYS A 55 -4.11 -1.40 -8.96
CA CYS A 55 -5.53 -1.10 -8.96
C CYS A 55 -5.84 0.05 -7.98
N TYR A 56 -6.28 1.19 -8.52
CA TYR A 56 -6.47 2.44 -7.78
C TYR A 56 -7.29 2.30 -6.50
N GLY A 57 -8.34 1.48 -6.49
CA GLY A 57 -9.20 1.28 -5.32
C GLY A 57 -8.46 0.63 -4.15
N VAL A 58 -7.75 -0.47 -4.43
CA VAL A 58 -7.01 -1.23 -3.41
C VAL A 58 -5.79 -0.43 -2.94
N ALA A 59 -5.11 0.23 -3.87
CA ALA A 59 -3.96 1.08 -3.58
C ALA A 59 -4.32 2.27 -2.68
N TRP A 60 -5.47 2.90 -2.92
CA TRP A 60 -5.95 4.01 -2.08
C TRP A 60 -6.29 3.56 -0.65
N SER A 61 -6.93 2.41 -0.50
CA SER A 61 -7.23 1.83 0.82
C SER A 61 -5.96 1.51 1.60
N LEU A 62 -4.96 0.90 0.95
CA LEU A 62 -3.65 0.63 1.55
C LEU A 62 -2.94 1.94 1.99
N LEU A 63 -2.98 2.98 1.16
CA LEU A 63 -2.42 4.29 1.46
C LEU A 63 -3.05 4.88 2.72
N HIS A 64 -4.37 4.92 2.82
CA HIS A 64 -5.06 5.48 4.00
C HIS A 64 -4.78 4.68 5.26
N LEU A 65 -4.67 3.36 5.16
CA LEU A 65 -4.32 2.51 6.28
C LEU A 65 -2.90 2.83 6.81
N ILE A 66 -1.93 3.00 5.92
CA ILE A 66 -0.55 3.40 6.28
C ILE A 66 -0.53 4.75 6.99
N GLU A 67 -1.35 5.71 6.53
CA GLU A 67 -1.44 7.05 7.12
C GLU A 67 -2.07 7.07 8.52
N THR A 68 -2.64 5.95 8.99
CA THR A 68 -3.09 5.82 10.40
C THR A 68 -1.94 5.62 11.38
N SER A 69 -0.73 5.35 10.90
CA SER A 69 0.44 5.11 11.74
C SER A 69 0.84 6.34 12.57
N PRO A 70 1.05 6.20 13.89
CA PRO A 70 1.59 7.28 14.70
C PRO A 70 3.08 7.46 14.38
N GLY A 71 3.43 8.51 13.65
CA GLY A 71 4.83 8.85 13.35
C GLY A 71 5.03 9.35 11.92
N PRO A 72 6.30 9.51 11.48
CA PRO A 72 6.59 9.83 10.10
C PRO A 72 6.13 8.67 9.20
N VAL A 73 5.51 9.03 8.08
CA VAL A 73 5.16 8.08 7.02
C VAL A 73 6.43 7.45 6.43
N PRO A 74 6.35 6.21 5.91
CA PRO A 74 7.51 5.57 5.30
C PRO A 74 8.11 6.44 4.17
N PRO A 75 9.44 6.54 4.07
CA PRO A 75 10.08 7.31 3.02
C PRO A 75 9.76 6.73 1.65
N VAL A 76 9.26 7.56 0.74
CA VAL A 76 9.02 7.18 -0.67
C VAL A 76 10.15 7.73 -1.52
N THR A 77 10.79 6.84 -2.26
CA THR A 77 11.82 7.22 -3.25
C THR A 77 11.19 8.05 -4.36
N LEU A 78 11.92 9.06 -4.85
CA LEU A 78 11.49 9.86 -6.00
C LEU A 78 11.23 8.92 -7.20
N PRO A 79 10.01 8.89 -7.76
CA PRO A 79 9.72 8.13 -8.96
C PRO A 79 10.60 8.58 -10.15
N GLY A 80 11.06 7.60 -10.93
CA GLY A 80 11.67 7.87 -12.24
C GLY A 80 10.66 8.41 -13.25
N ALA A 81 11.13 8.92 -14.39
CA ALA A 81 10.27 9.51 -15.42
C ALA A 81 9.23 8.54 -16.03
N ASP A 82 9.51 7.23 -15.96
CA ASP A 82 8.64 6.17 -16.45
C ASP A 82 7.71 5.60 -15.36
N ALA A 83 7.74 6.18 -14.16
CA ALA A 83 6.87 5.74 -13.08
C ALA A 83 5.42 6.13 -13.37
N THR A 84 4.50 5.27 -12.98
CA THR A 84 3.07 5.54 -13.13
C THR A 84 2.63 6.70 -12.23
N GLU A 85 1.51 7.33 -12.61
CA GLU A 85 0.89 8.45 -11.88
C GLU A 85 0.70 8.15 -10.38
N TRP A 86 0.49 6.88 -10.05
CA TRP A 86 0.36 6.41 -8.67
C TRP A 86 1.63 6.62 -7.84
N HIS A 87 2.81 6.32 -8.37
CA HIS A 87 4.08 6.56 -7.67
C HIS A 87 4.34 8.05 -7.45
N HIS A 88 3.96 8.89 -8.41
CA HIS A 88 4.03 10.34 -8.25
C HIS A 88 3.08 10.85 -7.16
N THR A 89 1.90 10.24 -7.02
CA THR A 89 0.95 10.56 -5.96
C THR A 89 1.49 10.20 -4.58
N LEU A 90 2.08 8.99 -4.43
CA LEU A 90 2.73 8.57 -3.19
C LEU A 90 3.89 9.50 -2.81
N TRP A 91 4.76 9.83 -3.76
CA TRP A 91 5.88 10.73 -3.52
C TRP A 91 5.43 12.14 -3.14
N ASN A 92 4.39 12.68 -3.78
CA ASN A 92 3.86 14.00 -3.42
C ASN A 92 3.30 14.03 -1.98
N ARG A 93 2.75 12.93 -1.48
CA ARG A 93 2.17 12.85 -0.13
C ARG A 93 3.21 12.57 0.95
N TRP A 94 4.15 11.66 0.69
CA TRP A 94 5.09 11.15 1.70
C TRP A 94 6.54 11.60 1.47
N GLY A 95 6.95 11.83 0.22
CA GLY A 95 8.33 12.15 -0.15
C GLY A 95 8.73 13.63 -0.06
N ASN A 96 7.77 14.55 0.12
CA ASN A 96 8.03 15.99 0.24
C ASN A 96 7.74 16.53 1.66
N ARG A 97 7.88 15.70 2.69
CA ARG A 97 7.67 16.06 4.10
C ARG A 97 8.93 15.90 4.95
#